data_AF-A0A368BHL0-F1
#
_entry.id   AF-A0A368BHL0-F1
#
_cell.length_a   1.000
_cell.length_b   1.000
_cell.length_c   1.000
_cell.angle_alpha   90.00
_cell.angle_beta   90.00
_cell.angle_gamma   90.00
#
_symmetry.space_group_name_H-M   'P 1'
#
loop_
_entity.id
_entity.type
_entity.pdbx_description
1 polymer ?
#
loop_
_entity_poly.entity_id
_entity_poly.type
_entity_poly.pdbx_seq_one_letter_code
_entity_poly.pdbx_strand_id
1 'polypeptide(L)'
;MNTSKLSQCPANARSEYGFSLIEVVLAIGIFLVTVLALVGLLGPTLQSVDEVEKTDEIASVVNTVNAFLQSSPDIAVGSQSKFETIYKELRTDGYITAFVFRAYDNDDNISLVVGFGDKFEVGEEDKARVLAANIRTGANVIAAGPVYRVILTASSVTPVDHLTDGSRDANGVFYLSKNFSEYPEGYLAMEVRIFAEDPGPTFNYNKLLRDVADLEPLFTYNMAVVR
;
A
#
# COMPACT_ATOMS: atom_id res chain seq x y z
N MET A 1 105.66 5.56 7.36
CA MET A 1 104.79 4.61 8.10
C MET A 1 103.44 5.29 8.26
N ASN A 2 102.46 4.88 7.44
CA ASN A 2 101.31 4.04 7.84
C ASN A 2 100.29 4.82 8.68
N THR A 3 98.99 4.86 8.45
CA THR A 3 98.06 4.27 7.47
C THR A 3 96.69 4.91 7.78
N SER A 4 95.93 5.24 6.75
CA SER A 4 94.49 4.94 6.57
C SER A 4 93.56 4.85 7.80
N LYS A 5 92.43 5.57 7.77
CA LYS A 5 91.08 4.97 7.66
C LYS A 5 90.01 6.06 7.44
N LEU A 6 89.53 6.10 6.19
CA LEU A 6 88.27 6.69 5.78
C LEU A 6 87.09 6.01 6.48
N SER A 7 86.09 6.84 6.81
CA SER A 7 84.65 6.65 6.61
C SER A 7 84.05 5.26 6.83
N GLN A 8 83.15 5.16 7.81
CA GLN A 8 81.87 4.46 7.61
C GLN A 8 80.91 4.78 8.77
N CYS A 9 80.08 5.81 8.59
CA CYS A 9 78.75 5.77 9.19
C CYS A 9 77.96 4.70 8.41
N PRO A 10 77.38 3.68 9.06
CA PRO A 10 76.45 2.82 8.36
C PRO A 10 75.26 3.69 7.94
N ALA A 11 75.08 3.80 6.62
CA ALA A 11 73.88 4.37 6.04
C ALA A 11 72.66 3.67 6.65
N ASN A 12 71.67 4.47 7.05
CA ASN A 12 70.32 3.98 7.28
C ASN A 12 69.95 3.04 6.13
N ALA A 13 69.84 1.74 6.42
CA ALA A 13 69.15 0.83 5.53
C ALA A 13 67.68 1.27 5.52
N ARG A 14 67.33 2.17 4.60
CA ARG A 14 65.94 2.25 4.14
C ARG A 14 65.66 0.90 3.48
N SER A 15 65.02 0.02 4.22
CA SER A 15 64.25 -1.06 3.62
C SER A 15 63.21 -0.40 2.72
N GLU A 16 63.50 -0.31 1.42
CA GLU A 16 62.46 -0.07 0.42
C GLU A 16 61.61 -1.34 0.39
N TYR A 17 60.64 -1.40 1.29
CA TYR A 17 59.63 -2.45 1.34
C TYR A 17 58.70 -2.27 0.14
N GLY A 18 59.03 -2.90 -0.98
CA GLY A 18 58.08 -3.17 -2.06
C GLY A 18 57.19 -4.36 -1.69
N PHE A 19 55.91 -4.29 -2.05
CA PHE A 19 55.00 -5.41 -1.89
C PHE A 19 55.37 -6.55 -2.86
N SER A 20 55.35 -7.79 -2.37
CA SER A 20 55.51 -8.95 -3.25
C SER A 20 54.27 -9.12 -4.14
N LEU A 21 54.44 -9.60 -5.37
CA LEU A 21 53.33 -9.86 -6.30
C LEU A 21 52.25 -10.76 -5.66
N ILE A 22 52.67 -11.78 -4.90
CA ILE A 22 51.73 -12.68 -4.21
C ILE A 22 50.93 -11.97 -3.11
N GLU A 23 51.54 -11.02 -2.41
CA GLU A 23 50.90 -10.26 -1.35
C GLU A 23 49.83 -9.33 -1.92
N VAL A 24 50.15 -8.66 -3.04
CA VAL A 24 49.19 -7.81 -3.76
C VAL A 24 48.03 -8.64 -4.32
N VAL A 25 48.31 -9.79 -4.94
CA VAL A 25 47.26 -10.68 -5.49
C VAL A 25 46.38 -11.22 -4.36
N LEU A 26 46.96 -11.62 -3.24
CA LEU A 26 46.21 -12.11 -2.08
C LEU A 26 45.35 -10.98 -1.47
N ALA A 27 45.90 -9.77 -1.33
CA ALA A 27 45.16 -8.63 -0.81
C ALA A 27 43.98 -8.26 -1.72
N ILE A 28 44.18 -8.21 -3.04
CA ILE A 28 43.10 -7.98 -4.02
C ILE A 28 42.09 -9.13 -3.97
N GLY A 29 42.53 -10.38 -3.85
CA GLY A 29 41.66 -11.55 -3.74
C GLY A 29 40.73 -11.47 -2.53
N ILE A 30 41.29 -11.19 -1.34
CA ILE A 30 40.50 -11.03 -0.11
C ILE A 30 39.56 -9.82 -0.23
N PHE A 31 40.05 -8.70 -0.77
CA PHE A 31 39.23 -7.50 -0.97
C PHE A 31 38.03 -7.76 -1.88
N LEU A 32 38.22 -8.43 -3.02
CA LEU A 32 37.14 -8.76 -3.94
C LEU A 32 36.14 -9.75 -3.34
N VAL A 33 36.62 -10.79 -2.65
CA VAL A 33 35.73 -11.77 -1.99
C VAL A 33 34.89 -11.12 -0.90
N THR A 34 35.48 -10.22 -0.09
CA THR A 34 34.75 -9.52 0.96
C THR A 34 33.72 -8.53 0.39
N VAL A 35 34.04 -7.80 -0.68
CA VAL A 35 33.07 -6.93 -1.36
C VAL A 35 31.91 -7.74 -1.95
N LEU A 36 32.19 -8.87 -2.62
CA LEU A 36 31.16 -9.74 -3.16
C LEU A 36 30.27 -10.34 -2.07
N ALA A 37 30.86 -10.76 -0.95
CA ALA A 37 30.10 -11.26 0.20
C ALA A 37 29.20 -10.16 0.81
N LEU A 38 29.69 -8.93 0.96
CA LEU A 38 28.91 -7.81 1.46
C LEU A 38 27.74 -7.46 0.54
N VAL A 39 27.98 -7.36 -0.77
CA VAL A 39 26.91 -7.12 -1.77
C VAL A 39 25.90 -8.26 -1.78
N GLY A 40 26.36 -9.52 -1.65
CA GLY A 40 25.49 -10.69 -1.55
C GLY A 40 24.57 -10.68 -0.33
N LEU A 41 24.98 -10.07 0.77
CA LEU A 41 24.17 -9.90 1.98
C LEU A 41 23.23 -8.68 1.91
N LEU A 42 23.53 -7.68 1.07
CA LEU A 42 22.67 -6.49 0.90
C LEU A 42 21.34 -6.83 0.21
N GLY A 43 21.33 -7.78 -0.74
CA GLY A 43 20.10 -8.18 -1.43
C GLY A 43 18.98 -8.63 -0.47
N PRO A 44 19.21 -9.66 0.36
CA PRO A 44 18.24 -10.09 1.36
C PRO A 44 17.89 -8.99 2.37
N THR A 45 18.86 -8.16 2.77
CA THR A 45 18.61 -7.07 3.73
C THR A 45 17.66 -6.02 3.15
N LEU A 46 17.86 -5.61 1.88
CA LEU A 46 16.98 -4.66 1.20
C LEU A 46 15.58 -5.23 0.98
N GLN A 47 15.49 -6.52 0.63
CA GLN A 47 14.20 -7.20 0.49
C GLN A 47 13.46 -7.27 1.84
N SER A 48 14.14 -7.61 2.93
CA SER A 48 13.52 -7.65 4.26
C SER A 48 13.03 -6.27 4.73
N VAL A 49 13.72 -5.19 4.37
CA VAL A 49 13.25 -3.82 4.67
C VAL A 49 12.00 -3.49 3.85
N ASP A 50 12.00 -3.78 2.55
CA ASP A 50 10.85 -3.55 1.65
C ASP A 50 9.61 -4.36 2.07
N GLU A 51 9.79 -5.62 2.49
CA GLU A 51 8.71 -6.47 3.00
C GLU A 51 8.10 -5.92 4.29
N VAL A 52 8.93 -5.40 5.20
CA VAL A 52 8.46 -4.78 6.46
C VAL A 52 7.71 -3.48 6.17
N GLU A 53 8.24 -2.62 5.30
CA GLU A 53 7.60 -1.36 4.90
C GLU A 53 6.21 -1.59 4.31
N LYS A 54 6.10 -2.54 3.37
CA LYS A 54 4.82 -2.94 2.77
C LYS A 54 3.84 -3.47 3.82
N THR A 55 4.31 -4.24 4.79
CA THR A 55 3.46 -4.81 5.84
C THR A 55 2.91 -3.71 6.75
N ASP A 56 3.76 -2.78 7.18
CA ASP A 56 3.37 -1.67 8.05
C ASP A 56 2.42 -0.70 7.34
N GLU A 57 2.68 -0.41 6.06
CA GLU A 57 1.82 0.45 5.26
C GLU A 57 0.44 -0.18 5.05
N ILE A 58 0.36 -1.47 4.73
CA ILE A 58 -0.92 -2.15 4.57
C ILE A 58 -1.70 -2.24 5.88
N ALA A 59 -1.02 -2.49 7.00
CA ALA A 59 -1.67 -2.44 8.31
C ALA A 59 -2.25 -1.04 8.60
N SER A 60 -1.54 0.03 8.23
CA SER A 60 -2.03 1.40 8.34
C SER A 60 -3.26 1.65 7.47
N VAL A 61 -3.26 1.20 6.21
CA VAL A 61 -4.42 1.30 5.31
C VAL A 61 -5.62 0.55 5.86
N VAL A 62 -5.45 -0.70 6.29
CA VAL A 62 -6.51 -1.53 6.89
C VAL A 62 -7.13 -0.83 8.11
N ASN A 63 -6.30 -0.31 9.02
CA ASN A 63 -6.77 0.41 10.20
C ASN A 63 -7.51 1.70 9.82
N THR A 64 -7.05 2.42 8.81
CA THR A 64 -7.69 3.64 8.30
C THR A 64 -9.07 3.32 7.72
N VAL A 65 -9.18 2.30 6.87
CA VAL A 65 -10.46 1.85 6.29
C VAL A 65 -11.43 1.43 7.39
N ASN A 66 -10.96 0.64 8.36
CA ASN A 66 -11.79 0.19 9.47
C ASN A 66 -12.28 1.36 10.33
N ALA A 67 -11.39 2.28 10.68
CA ALA A 67 -11.74 3.46 11.46
C ALA A 67 -12.74 4.34 10.70
N PHE A 68 -12.51 4.60 9.41
CA PHE A 68 -13.41 5.38 8.56
C PHE A 68 -14.81 4.76 8.50
N LEU A 69 -14.91 3.46 8.19
CA LEU A 69 -16.19 2.77 8.10
C LEU A 69 -16.90 2.62 9.46
N GLN A 70 -16.18 2.49 10.57
CA GLN A 70 -16.79 2.33 11.89
C GLN A 70 -17.18 3.65 12.56
N SER A 71 -16.39 4.70 12.37
CA SER A 71 -16.52 5.95 13.14
C SER A 71 -17.04 7.15 12.36
N SER A 72 -17.03 7.12 11.02
CA SER A 72 -17.45 8.28 10.23
C SER A 72 -18.98 8.45 10.24
N PRO A 73 -19.52 9.54 10.83
CA PRO A 73 -20.94 9.87 10.72
C PRO A 73 -21.29 10.44 9.34
N ASP A 74 -20.30 10.99 8.65
CA ASP A 74 -20.37 11.71 7.37
C ASP A 74 -20.81 10.82 6.19
N ILE A 75 -20.86 9.49 6.42
CA ILE A 75 -21.31 8.50 5.43
C ILE A 75 -22.83 8.51 5.29
N ALA A 76 -23.56 8.80 6.37
CA ALA A 76 -25.01 8.67 6.41
C ALA A 76 -25.71 9.74 5.54
N VAL A 77 -26.51 9.32 4.56
CA VAL A 77 -27.25 10.23 3.68
C VAL A 77 -28.59 10.63 4.33
N GLY A 78 -28.83 11.93 4.46
CA GLY A 78 -30.10 12.48 4.95
C GLY A 78 -30.46 11.97 6.36
N SER A 79 -31.60 11.27 6.48
CA SER A 79 -32.07 10.70 7.74
C SER A 79 -31.72 9.22 7.93
N GLN A 80 -30.93 8.64 7.02
CA GLN A 80 -30.58 7.22 7.07
C GLN A 80 -29.45 6.97 8.06
N SER A 81 -29.28 5.71 8.49
CA SER A 81 -28.02 5.34 9.15
C SER A 81 -26.92 5.09 8.12
N LYS A 82 -25.67 5.19 8.53
CA LYS A 82 -24.51 4.74 7.73
C LYS A 82 -24.69 3.30 7.26
N PHE A 83 -25.15 2.43 8.15
CA PHE A 83 -25.42 1.03 7.84
C PHE A 83 -26.40 0.91 6.68
N GLU A 84 -27.52 1.64 6.73
CA GLU A 84 -28.53 1.61 5.67
C GLU A 84 -27.96 2.13 4.35
N THR A 85 -27.14 3.18 4.39
CA THR A 85 -26.50 3.79 3.21
C THR A 85 -25.60 2.76 2.51
N ILE A 86 -24.69 2.13 3.27
CA ILE A 86 -23.79 1.09 2.75
C ILE A 86 -24.59 -0.13 2.24
N TYR A 87 -25.61 -0.56 2.98
CA TYR A 87 -26.44 -1.70 2.61
C TYR A 87 -27.13 -1.48 1.25
N LYS A 88 -27.73 -0.30 1.06
CA LYS A 88 -28.45 0.02 -0.19
C LYS A 88 -27.52 0.03 -1.39
N GLU A 89 -26.30 0.51 -1.24
CA GLU A 89 -25.33 0.49 -2.33
C GLU A 89 -24.87 -0.93 -2.66
N LEU A 90 -24.50 -1.73 -1.66
CA LEU A 90 -24.10 -3.13 -1.88
C LEU A 90 -25.24 -3.99 -2.45
N ARG A 91 -26.49 -3.61 -2.23
CA ARG A 91 -27.65 -4.23 -2.87
C ARG A 91 -27.80 -3.82 -4.35
N THR A 92 -27.60 -2.54 -4.65
CA THR A 92 -27.85 -1.99 -6.00
C THR A 92 -26.70 -2.29 -6.94
N ASP A 93 -25.48 -1.88 -6.56
CA ASP A 93 -24.30 -1.92 -7.41
C ASP A 93 -23.40 -3.13 -7.09
N GLY A 94 -23.57 -3.76 -5.91
CA GLY A 94 -22.80 -4.93 -5.50
C GLY A 94 -21.44 -4.60 -4.87
N TYR A 95 -20.92 -3.40 -5.09
CA TYR A 95 -19.63 -2.96 -4.59
C TYR A 95 -19.62 -1.46 -4.28
N ILE A 96 -18.71 -1.06 -3.39
CA ILE A 96 -18.37 0.33 -3.12
C ILE A 96 -16.88 0.51 -3.38
N THR A 97 -16.50 1.64 -3.98
CA THR A 97 -15.09 2.03 -4.15
C THR A 97 -14.73 3.10 -3.12
N ALA A 98 -13.65 2.89 -2.38
CA ALA A 98 -13.03 3.88 -1.52
C ALA A 98 -11.55 4.05 -1.88
N PHE A 99 -10.96 5.13 -1.40
CA PHE A 99 -9.57 5.48 -1.61
C PHE A 99 -8.91 5.79 -0.27
N VAL A 100 -7.67 5.33 -0.10
CA VAL A 100 -6.78 5.73 1.00
C VAL A 100 -5.45 6.11 0.39
N PHE A 101 -4.97 7.31 0.67
CA PHE A 101 -3.69 7.79 0.15
C PHE A 101 -3.20 8.97 0.96
N ARG A 102 -1.93 9.29 0.81
CA ARG A 102 -1.36 10.53 1.34
C ARG A 102 -1.42 11.59 0.25
N ALA A 103 -1.64 12.84 0.60
CA ALA A 103 -1.71 13.95 -0.34
C ALA A 103 -0.94 15.15 0.17
N TYR A 104 -0.31 15.88 -0.76
CA TYR A 104 0.24 17.21 -0.47
C TYR A 104 -0.90 18.22 -0.38
N ASP A 105 -0.89 19.04 0.67
CA ASP A 105 -1.70 20.25 0.72
C ASP A 105 -1.02 21.43 -0.01
N ASN A 106 -1.65 22.60 0.02
CA ASN A 106 -1.11 23.79 -0.65
C ASN A 106 0.19 24.32 -0.02
N ASP A 107 0.53 23.88 1.19
CA ASP A 107 1.73 24.25 1.95
C ASP A 107 2.78 23.13 1.91
N ASP A 108 2.65 22.17 0.98
CA ASP A 108 3.50 20.97 0.81
C ASP A 108 3.53 20.03 2.03
N ASN A 109 2.57 20.14 2.96
CA ASN A 109 2.43 19.17 4.04
C ASN A 109 1.71 17.93 3.56
N ILE A 110 2.14 16.77 4.08
CA ILE A 110 1.54 15.49 3.73
C ILE A 110 0.46 15.13 4.77
N SER A 111 -0.76 14.91 4.30
CA SER A 111 -1.89 14.45 5.11
C SER A 111 -2.49 13.16 4.57
N LEU A 112 -3.08 12.36 5.46
CA LEU A 112 -3.81 11.14 5.08
C LEU A 112 -5.21 11.50 4.61
N VAL A 113 -5.58 11.01 3.43
CA VAL A 113 -6.89 11.18 2.82
C VAL A 113 -7.57 9.81 2.77
N VAL A 114 -8.83 9.75 3.22
CA VAL A 114 -9.69 8.57 3.11
C VAL A 114 -11.09 9.02 2.73
N GLY A 115 -11.72 8.30 1.81
CA GLY A 115 -13.11 8.55 1.44
C GLY A 115 -13.58 7.68 0.28
N PHE A 116 -14.86 7.76 -0.02
CA PHE A 116 -15.50 7.03 -1.09
C PHE A 116 -15.36 7.72 -2.44
N GLY A 117 -15.42 6.94 -3.52
CA GLY A 117 -15.51 7.48 -4.87
C GLY A 117 -16.82 8.25 -5.11
N ASP A 118 -16.84 9.06 -6.16
CA ASP A 118 -17.95 9.93 -6.54
C ASP A 118 -19.25 9.19 -6.91
N LYS A 119 -19.15 7.91 -7.28
CA LYS A 119 -20.31 7.06 -7.57
C LYS A 119 -21.14 6.71 -6.33
N PHE A 120 -20.50 6.68 -5.16
CA PHE A 120 -21.20 6.39 -3.92
C PHE A 120 -21.74 7.69 -3.31
N GLU A 121 -23.04 7.69 -3.04
CA GLU A 121 -23.69 8.80 -2.36
C GLU A 121 -23.34 8.79 -0.86
N VAL A 122 -22.85 9.92 -0.36
CA VAL A 122 -22.45 10.11 1.04
C VAL A 122 -23.15 11.34 1.61
N GLY A 123 -23.26 11.42 2.94
CA GLY A 123 -23.91 12.54 3.62
C GLY A 123 -23.15 13.85 3.51
N GLU A 124 -21.87 13.85 3.90
CA GLU A 124 -21.01 15.03 3.89
C GLU A 124 -19.89 14.83 2.87
N GLU A 125 -20.08 15.38 1.67
CA GLU A 125 -19.18 15.17 0.53
C GLU A 125 -17.74 15.61 0.83
N ASP A 126 -17.55 16.75 1.51
CA ASP A 126 -16.23 17.30 1.81
C ASP A 126 -15.39 16.44 2.77
N LYS A 127 -16.01 15.46 3.45
CA LYS A 127 -15.34 14.62 4.47
C LYS A 127 -15.34 13.14 4.13
N ALA A 128 -16.36 12.66 3.43
CA ALA A 128 -16.53 11.26 3.12
C ALA A 128 -16.31 10.92 1.64
N ARG A 129 -16.09 11.92 0.77
CA ARG A 129 -15.85 11.72 -0.67
C ARG A 129 -14.43 12.10 -1.06
N VAL A 130 -13.87 11.32 -1.97
CA VAL A 130 -12.63 11.60 -2.69
C VAL A 130 -12.97 11.73 -4.16
N LEU A 131 -12.65 12.87 -4.76
CA LEU A 131 -12.78 13.14 -6.18
C LEU A 131 -11.46 12.84 -6.90
N ALA A 132 -11.53 12.63 -8.22
CA ALA A 132 -10.34 12.47 -9.06
C ALA A 132 -9.33 13.63 -8.88
N ALA A 133 -9.85 14.85 -8.72
CA ALA A 133 -9.06 16.05 -8.51
C ALA A 133 -8.29 16.06 -7.18
N ASN A 134 -8.69 15.28 -6.18
CA ASN A 134 -7.91 15.14 -4.93
C ASN A 134 -6.66 14.27 -5.11
N ILE A 135 -6.64 13.42 -6.14
CA ILE A 135 -5.51 12.53 -6.43
C ILE A 135 -4.58 13.18 -7.47
N ARG A 136 -5.17 13.75 -8.53
CA ARG A 136 -4.41 14.32 -9.65
C ARG A 136 -5.24 15.37 -10.38
N THR A 137 -4.58 16.45 -10.80
CA THR A 137 -5.18 17.48 -11.67
C THR A 137 -4.34 17.64 -12.94
N GLY A 138 -4.82 17.05 -14.05
CA GLY A 138 -4.14 17.13 -15.34
C GLY A 138 -2.77 16.44 -15.34
N ALA A 139 -1.69 17.23 -15.40
CA ALA A 139 -0.32 16.73 -15.30
C ALA A 139 0.17 16.57 -13.85
N ASN A 140 -0.47 17.28 -12.91
CA ASN A 140 0.02 17.41 -11.54
C ASN A 140 -0.52 16.29 -10.65
N VAL A 141 0.37 15.52 -10.03
CA VAL A 141 0.04 14.47 -9.05
C VAL A 141 0.01 15.11 -7.67
N ILE A 142 -1.13 15.00 -6.99
CA ILE A 142 -1.32 15.53 -5.63
C ILE A 142 -1.05 14.42 -4.60
N ALA A 143 -1.32 13.16 -4.96
CA ALA A 143 -1.00 12.01 -4.13
C ALA A 143 0.51 11.88 -3.87
N ALA A 144 0.87 11.73 -2.60
CA ALA A 144 2.22 11.53 -2.11
C ALA A 144 2.47 10.02 -1.90
N GLY A 145 2.78 9.31 -3.00
CA GLY A 145 2.98 7.86 -3.00
C GLY A 145 1.83 7.09 -3.65
N PRO A 146 1.70 5.77 -3.40
CA PRO A 146 0.64 4.97 -3.99
C PRO A 146 -0.75 5.42 -3.52
N VAL A 147 -1.74 5.25 -4.41
CA VAL A 147 -3.14 5.38 -4.07
C VAL A 147 -3.72 4.00 -3.85
N TYR A 148 -4.22 3.74 -2.65
CA TYR A 148 -4.89 2.49 -2.34
C TYR A 148 -6.35 2.57 -2.72
N ARG A 149 -6.74 1.84 -3.77
CA ARG A 149 -8.13 1.61 -4.12
C ARG A 149 -8.66 0.45 -3.29
N VAL A 150 -9.75 0.70 -2.59
CA VAL A 150 -10.40 -0.25 -1.71
C VAL A 150 -11.76 -0.60 -2.31
N ILE A 151 -11.96 -1.87 -2.62
CA ILE A 151 -13.24 -2.39 -3.11
C ILE A 151 -13.91 -3.13 -1.97
N LEU A 152 -15.08 -2.64 -1.57
CA LEU A 152 -15.93 -3.24 -0.55
C LEU A 152 -17.06 -4.01 -1.22
N THR A 153 -17.27 -5.26 -0.85
CA THR A 153 -18.35 -6.11 -1.39
C THR A 153 -19.01 -6.89 -0.28
N ALA A 154 -20.23 -7.39 -0.49
CA ALA A 154 -20.84 -8.33 0.45
C ALA A 154 -19.95 -9.58 0.63
N SER A 155 -19.81 -10.05 1.87
CA SER A 155 -18.95 -11.19 2.21
C SER A 155 -19.66 -12.53 1.97
N SER A 156 -18.87 -13.60 1.75
CA SER A 156 -19.36 -14.99 1.68
C SER A 156 -20.02 -15.49 2.95
N VAL A 157 -19.79 -14.81 4.09
CA VAL A 157 -20.41 -15.16 5.37
C VAL A 157 -21.79 -14.51 5.57
N THR A 158 -22.23 -13.69 4.62
CA THR A 158 -23.61 -13.19 4.60
C THR A 158 -24.58 -14.37 4.47
N PRO A 159 -25.66 -14.43 5.26
CA PRO A 159 -26.60 -15.54 5.18
C PRO A 159 -27.14 -15.74 3.75
N VAL A 160 -27.21 -17.00 3.32
CA VAL A 160 -27.49 -17.37 1.91
C VAL A 160 -28.85 -16.87 1.44
N ASP A 161 -29.83 -16.79 2.33
CA ASP A 161 -31.17 -16.27 2.06
C ASP A 161 -31.21 -14.73 1.85
N HIS A 162 -30.14 -14.04 2.23
CA HIS A 162 -29.90 -12.62 1.97
C HIS A 162 -28.98 -12.36 0.76
N LEU A 163 -28.46 -13.41 0.12
CA LEU A 163 -27.66 -13.31 -1.10
C LEU A 163 -28.50 -13.60 -2.34
N THR A 164 -28.13 -13.00 -3.47
CA THR A 164 -28.66 -13.37 -4.79
C THR A 164 -27.97 -14.65 -5.25
N ASP A 165 -28.74 -15.71 -5.48
CA ASP A 165 -28.29 -17.02 -5.99
C ASP A 165 -27.17 -17.71 -5.19
N GLY A 166 -26.82 -17.21 -4.00
CA GLY A 166 -25.81 -17.78 -3.09
C GLY A 166 -24.41 -17.91 -3.70
N SER A 167 -24.13 -17.26 -4.82
CA SER A 167 -22.89 -17.41 -5.59
C SER A 167 -22.35 -16.04 -6.05
N ARG A 168 -21.06 -16.01 -6.35
CA ARG A 168 -20.39 -14.81 -6.87
C ARG A 168 -20.70 -14.66 -8.37
N ASP A 169 -20.80 -13.42 -8.84
CA ASP A 169 -20.86 -13.12 -10.27
C ASP A 169 -19.51 -13.35 -10.97
N ALA A 170 -19.43 -13.01 -12.27
CA ALA A 170 -18.21 -13.12 -13.06
C ALA A 170 -17.05 -12.23 -12.56
N ASN A 171 -17.34 -11.21 -11.74
CA ASN A 171 -16.35 -10.34 -11.12
C ASN A 171 -15.96 -10.79 -9.70
N GLY A 172 -16.46 -11.94 -9.28
CA GLY A 172 -16.21 -12.47 -7.95
C GLY A 172 -16.96 -11.72 -6.85
N VAL A 173 -18.17 -11.20 -7.10
CA VAL A 173 -18.93 -10.40 -6.12
C VAL A 173 -20.27 -11.03 -5.76
N PHE A 174 -20.65 -10.95 -4.48
CA PHE A 174 -21.98 -11.31 -4.00
C PHE A 174 -22.90 -10.09 -4.02
N TYR A 175 -24.17 -10.29 -4.38
CA TYR A 175 -25.21 -9.27 -4.33
C TYR A 175 -26.21 -9.57 -3.22
N LEU A 176 -26.73 -8.53 -2.57
CA LEU A 176 -27.77 -8.68 -1.54
C LEU A 176 -29.15 -8.78 -2.19
N SER A 177 -29.92 -9.82 -1.84
CA SER A 177 -31.21 -10.12 -2.47
C SER A 177 -32.42 -9.49 -1.78
N LYS A 178 -32.30 -9.07 -0.51
CA LYS A 178 -33.40 -8.49 0.29
C LYS A 178 -33.32 -6.97 0.43
N ASN A 179 -34.46 -6.31 0.64
CA ASN A 179 -34.44 -4.89 0.99
C ASN A 179 -33.91 -4.70 2.42
N PHE A 180 -33.42 -3.50 2.75
CA PHE A 180 -32.90 -3.20 4.08
C PHE A 180 -33.91 -3.48 5.22
N SER A 181 -35.20 -3.22 4.99
CA SER A 181 -36.27 -3.51 5.96
C SER A 181 -36.45 -5.00 6.27
N GLU A 182 -35.96 -5.87 5.39
CA GLU A 182 -36.03 -7.33 5.49
C GLU A 182 -34.69 -7.94 5.92
N TYR A 183 -33.72 -7.11 6.31
CA TYR A 183 -32.41 -7.55 6.80
C TYR A 183 -32.34 -7.34 8.32
N PRO A 184 -32.65 -8.38 9.13
CA PRO A 184 -32.76 -8.27 10.58
C PRO A 184 -31.39 -8.29 11.28
N GLU A 185 -30.32 -8.61 10.57
CA GLU A 185 -28.99 -8.74 11.17
C GLU A 185 -28.48 -7.41 11.73
N GLY A 186 -27.83 -7.48 12.89
CA GLY A 186 -27.21 -6.33 13.53
C GLY A 186 -25.89 -5.90 12.89
N TYR A 187 -25.40 -6.66 11.91
CA TYR A 187 -24.14 -6.40 11.23
C TYR A 187 -24.22 -6.77 9.75
N LEU A 188 -23.40 -6.10 8.93
CA LEU A 188 -23.22 -6.37 7.51
C LEU A 188 -21.78 -6.80 7.30
N ALA A 189 -21.58 -8.08 7.01
CA ALA A 189 -20.26 -8.62 6.72
C ALA A 189 -19.85 -8.23 5.29
N MET A 190 -18.65 -7.67 5.17
CA MET A 190 -18.08 -7.19 3.92
C MET A 190 -16.69 -7.80 3.72
N GLU A 191 -16.39 -8.12 2.47
CA GLU A 191 -15.05 -8.41 2.01
C GLU A 191 -14.42 -7.10 1.52
N VAL A 192 -13.20 -6.84 1.95
CA VAL A 192 -12.41 -5.67 1.60
C VAL A 192 -11.22 -6.12 0.78
N ARG A 193 -11.10 -5.62 -0.45
CA ARG A 193 -9.96 -5.87 -1.34
C ARG A 193 -9.20 -4.57 -1.57
N ILE A 194 -7.91 -4.58 -1.28
CA ILE A 194 -7.03 -3.40 -1.39
C ILE A 194 -6.10 -3.58 -2.60
N PHE A 195 -6.06 -2.59 -3.47
CA PHE A 195 -5.18 -2.52 -4.63
C PHE A 195 -4.31 -1.27 -4.54
N ALA A 196 -2.99 -1.43 -4.67
CA ALA A 196 -2.08 -0.28 -4.79
C ALA A 196 -2.00 0.16 -6.24
N GLU A 197 -2.21 1.44 -6.51
CA GLU A 197 -2.14 2.03 -7.84
C GLU A 197 -1.18 3.21 -7.87
N ASP A 198 -0.41 3.33 -8.95
CA ASP A 198 0.42 4.50 -9.22
C ASP A 198 -0.48 5.67 -9.65
N PRO A 199 -0.47 6.84 -8.96
CA PRO A 199 -1.22 8.03 -9.35
C PRO A 199 -0.64 8.77 -10.57
N GLY A 200 0.32 8.16 -11.28
CA GLY A 200 0.91 8.64 -12.52
C GLY A 200 -0.09 8.82 -13.68
N PRO A 201 0.42 9.11 -14.90
CA PRO A 201 -0.41 9.47 -16.06
C PRO A 201 -1.42 8.40 -16.50
N THR A 202 -1.20 7.14 -16.11
CA THR A 202 -2.06 5.99 -16.43
C THR A 202 -3.14 5.73 -15.37
N PHE A 203 -3.17 6.50 -14.28
CA PHE A 203 -4.15 6.34 -13.23
C PHE A 203 -5.57 6.56 -13.76
N ASN A 204 -6.43 5.56 -13.60
CA ASN A 204 -7.84 5.64 -13.97
C ASN A 204 -8.70 5.69 -12.70
N TYR A 205 -9.19 6.88 -12.36
CA TYR A 205 -10.09 7.06 -11.22
C TYR A 205 -11.38 6.24 -11.36
N ASN A 206 -11.96 6.21 -12.56
CA ASN A 206 -13.26 5.59 -12.86
C ASN A 206 -13.21 4.09 -13.15
N LYS A 207 -12.11 3.43 -12.79
CA LYS A 207 -11.90 1.99 -12.97
C LYS A 207 -13.10 1.20 -12.45
N LEU A 208 -13.66 0.35 -13.29
CA LEU A 208 -14.84 -0.44 -12.96
C LEU A 208 -14.41 -1.70 -12.17
N LEU A 209 -15.36 -2.30 -11.44
CA LEU A 209 -15.14 -3.57 -10.75
C LEU A 209 -14.56 -4.66 -11.68
N ARG A 210 -15.06 -4.75 -12.92
CA ARG A 210 -14.56 -5.70 -13.93
C ARG A 210 -13.08 -5.52 -14.27
N ASP A 211 -12.56 -4.31 -14.17
CA ASP A 211 -11.17 -3.97 -14.53
C ASP A 211 -10.19 -4.36 -13.42
N VAL A 212 -10.70 -4.70 -12.23
CA VAL A 212 -9.92 -5.17 -11.07
C VAL A 212 -10.28 -6.59 -10.65
N ALA A 213 -11.27 -7.22 -11.29
CA ALA A 213 -11.75 -8.55 -10.93
C ALA A 213 -10.69 -9.63 -11.11
N ASP A 214 -9.91 -9.54 -12.20
CA ASP A 214 -8.84 -10.50 -12.52
C ASP A 214 -7.47 -10.09 -11.92
N LEU A 215 -7.41 -8.97 -11.20
CA LEU A 215 -6.19 -8.53 -10.56
C LEU A 215 -6.08 -9.15 -9.16
N GLU A 216 -4.87 -9.57 -8.79
CA GLU A 216 -4.60 -9.99 -7.43
C GLU A 216 -4.59 -8.75 -6.50
N PRO A 217 -5.47 -8.68 -5.49
CA PRO A 217 -5.42 -7.61 -4.51
C PRO A 217 -4.16 -7.75 -3.65
N LEU A 218 -3.57 -6.61 -3.30
CA LEU A 218 -2.42 -6.56 -2.40
C LEU A 218 -2.76 -7.14 -1.02
N PHE A 219 -4.01 -6.95 -0.58
CA PHE A 219 -4.53 -7.53 0.65
C PHE A 219 -6.04 -7.72 0.58
N THR A 220 -6.53 -8.81 1.17
CA THR A 220 -7.97 -9.08 1.31
C THR A 220 -8.30 -9.49 2.73
N TYR A 221 -9.34 -8.92 3.30
CA TYR A 221 -9.82 -9.28 4.63
C TYR A 221 -11.33 -9.10 4.75
N ASN A 222 -11.93 -9.75 5.76
CA ASN A 222 -13.33 -9.57 6.08
C ASN A 222 -13.49 -8.55 7.22
N MET A 223 -14.53 -7.73 7.12
CA MET A 223 -14.93 -6.82 8.18
C MET A 223 -16.45 -6.82 8.34
N ALA A 224 -16.94 -6.17 9.38
CA ALA A 224 -18.38 -5.95 9.55
C ALA A 224 -18.67 -4.49 9.93
N VAL A 225 -19.72 -3.93 9.34
CA VAL A 225 -20.32 -2.67 9.80
C VAL A 225 -21.50 -3.02 10.68
N VAL A 226 -21.54 -2.45 11.88
CA VAL A 226 -22.61 -2.67 12.86
C VAL A 226 -23.70 -1.60 12.66
N ARG A 227 -24.95 -2.00 12.93
CA ARG A 227 -26.13 -1.16 12.81
C ARG A 227 -26.14 0.03 13.77
#